data_AF-A0A372R8B8-F1
#
_entry.id   AF-A0A372R8B8-F1
#
_cell.length_a   1.000
_cell.length_b   1.000
_cell.length_c   1.000
_cell.angle_alpha   90.00
_cell.angle_beta   90.00
_cell.angle_gamma   90.00
#
_symmetry.space_group_name_H-M   'P 1'
#
loop_
_entity.id
_entity.type
_entity.pdbx_description
1 polymer ?
#
loop_
_entity_poly.entity_id
_entity_poly.type
_entity_poly.pdbx_seq_one_letter_code
_entity_poly.pdbx_strand_id
1 'polypeptide(L)'
;MLVFIWILFSLFTVIYLLNLFIGLLNEEIQNLDKNALFLRQRAELLTEIELYYLFPFQRRWKSWFPDYIFYYVDIGKLREKINAIKTSDVYKNSSYKPIIHQDLWNLVTTKYANSEENKIPDLYPDL
;
A
#
# COMPACT_ATOMS: atom_id res chain seq x y z
N MET A 1 56.10 -10.11 -6.22
CA MET A 1 55.74 -8.86 -5.49
C MET A 1 54.49 -8.19 -6.06
N LEU A 2 54.42 -7.90 -7.37
CA LEU A 2 53.28 -7.18 -7.99
C LEU A 2 51.96 -7.97 -7.98
N VAL A 3 52.01 -9.29 -8.23
CA VAL A 3 50.83 -10.19 -8.17
C VAL A 3 50.21 -10.23 -6.77
N PHE A 4 51.04 -10.21 -5.73
CA PHE A 4 50.57 -10.20 -4.33
C PHE A 4 49.83 -8.90 -4.00
N ILE A 5 50.33 -7.75 -4.48
CA ILE A 5 49.68 -6.44 -4.33
C ILE A 5 48.33 -6.41 -5.06
N TRP A 6 48.24 -6.97 -6.27
CA TRP A 6 46.98 -7.06 -7.01
C TRP A 6 45.93 -7.93 -6.31
N ILE A 7 46.34 -9.06 -5.75
CA ILE A 7 45.44 -9.95 -4.99
C ILE A 7 44.93 -9.24 -3.74
N LEU A 8 45.82 -8.60 -2.96
CA LEU A 8 45.42 -7.79 -1.80
C LEU A 8 44.48 -6.66 -2.19
N PHE A 9 44.84 -5.88 -3.21
CA PHE A 9 44.03 -4.78 -3.70
C PHE A 9 42.62 -5.26 -4.10
N SER A 10 42.52 -6.33 -4.89
CA SER A 10 41.24 -6.90 -5.30
C SER A 10 40.39 -7.35 -4.10
N LEU A 11 40.99 -8.03 -3.12
CA LEU A 11 40.31 -8.48 -1.91
C LEU A 11 39.79 -7.28 -1.08
N PHE A 12 40.61 -6.26 -0.88
CA PHE A 12 40.21 -5.03 -0.18
C PHE A 12 39.10 -4.29 -0.92
N THR A 13 39.18 -4.18 -2.25
CA THR A 13 38.13 -3.54 -3.06
C THR A 13 36.80 -4.26 -2.91
N VAL A 14 36.77 -5.60 -2.95
CA VAL A 14 35.53 -6.37 -2.77
C VAL A 14 34.94 -6.16 -1.38
N ILE A 15 35.76 -6.26 -0.32
CA ILE A 15 35.30 -6.04 1.07
C ILE A 15 34.74 -4.62 1.23
N TYR A 16 35.44 -3.62 0.70
CA TYR A 16 35.01 -2.21 0.75
C TYR A 16 33.68 -2.01 0.00
N LEU A 17 33.56 -2.54 -1.22
CA LEU A 17 32.34 -2.43 -2.02
C LEU A 17 31.17 -3.16 -1.34
N LEU A 18 31.38 -4.34 -0.77
CA LEU A 18 30.33 -5.07 -0.03
C LEU A 18 29.84 -4.27 1.18
N ASN A 19 30.76 -3.68 1.96
CA ASN A 19 30.40 -2.84 3.10
C ASN A 19 29.62 -1.59 2.67
N LEU A 20 30.01 -0.98 1.55
CA LEU A 20 29.29 0.15 0.97
C LEU A 20 27.88 -0.26 0.49
N PHE A 21 27.77 -1.38 -0.24
CA PHE A 21 26.48 -1.88 -0.72
C PHE A 21 25.54 -2.24 0.42
N ILE A 22 26.04 -2.86 1.49
CA ILE A 22 25.24 -3.18 2.68
C ILE A 22 24.68 -1.89 3.31
N GLY A 23 25.50 -0.83 3.42
CA GLY A 23 25.06 0.46 3.94
C GLY A 23 23.97 1.10 3.08
N LEU A 24 24.19 1.17 1.77
CA LEU A 24 23.24 1.75 0.81
C LEU A 24 21.92 0.96 0.77
N LEU A 25 21.98 -0.37 0.72
CA LEU A 25 20.79 -1.21 0.70
C LEU A 25 20.02 -1.12 2.02
N ASN A 26 20.71 -1.03 3.16
CA ASN A 26 20.06 -0.89 4.45
C ASN A 26 19.25 0.42 4.54
N GLU A 27 19.79 1.53 4.04
CA GLU A 27 19.07 2.82 4.00
C GLU A 27 17.81 2.72 3.13
N GLU A 28 17.94 2.18 1.92
CA GLU A 28 16.80 2.02 1.01
C GLU A 28 15.73 1.09 1.62
N ILE A 29 16.12 -0.06 2.20
CA ILE A 29 15.20 -1.00 2.85
C ILE A 29 14.47 -0.38 4.05
N GLN A 30 15.10 0.56 4.76
CA GLN A 30 14.46 1.26 5.88
C GLN A 30 13.41 2.27 5.41
N ASN A 31 13.63 2.92 4.26
CA ASN A 31 12.69 3.90 3.70
C ASN A 31 11.53 3.26 2.93
N LEU A 32 11.65 1.98 2.55
CA LEU A 32 10.59 1.22 1.89
C LEU A 32 9.45 0.87 2.84
N ASP A 33 8.22 1.14 2.41
CA ASP A 33 7.02 0.60 3.05
C ASP A 33 6.88 -0.90 2.72
N LYS A 34 7.50 -1.72 3.57
CA LYS A 34 7.51 -3.18 3.46
C LYS A 34 6.10 -3.77 3.38
N ASN A 35 5.14 -3.18 4.07
CA ASN A 35 3.76 -3.68 4.09
C ASN A 35 3.07 -3.38 2.76
N ALA A 36 3.21 -2.17 2.24
CA ALA A 36 2.66 -1.81 0.94
C ALA A 36 3.25 -2.67 -0.19
N LEU A 37 4.57 -2.90 -0.18
CA LEU A 37 5.23 -3.77 -1.15
C LEU A 37 4.76 -5.22 -1.05
N PHE A 38 4.67 -5.76 0.17
CA PHE A 38 4.20 -7.13 0.41
C PHE A 38 2.77 -7.33 -0.11
N LEU A 39 1.87 -6.40 0.21
CA LEU A 39 0.47 -6.45 -0.26
C LEU A 39 0.38 -6.37 -1.78
N ARG A 40 1.21 -5.53 -2.41
CA ARG A 40 1.27 -5.41 -3.87
C ARG A 40 1.74 -6.70 -4.53
N GLN A 41 2.87 -7.25 -4.09
CA GLN A 41 3.40 -8.52 -4.62
C GLN A 41 2.40 -9.66 -4.44
N ARG A 42 1.74 -9.73 -3.27
CA ARG A 42 0.72 -10.73 -3.00
C ARG A 42 -0.49 -10.58 -3.92
N ALA A 43 -0.93 -9.36 -4.21
CA ALA A 43 -2.04 -9.09 -5.13
C ALA A 43 -1.68 -9.44 -6.59
N GLU A 44 -0.45 -9.14 -7.00
CA GLU A 44 0.07 -9.49 -8.32
C GLU A 44 0.10 -11.01 -8.53
N LEU A 45 0.67 -11.74 -7.56
CA LEU A 45 0.69 -13.19 -7.56
C LEU A 45 -0.73 -13.79 -7.57
N LEU A 46 -1.64 -13.22 -6.77
CA LEU A 46 -3.03 -13.68 -6.72
C LEU A 46 -3.71 -13.49 -8.08
N THR A 47 -3.51 -12.35 -8.73
CA THR A 47 -4.06 -12.05 -10.05
C THR A 47 -3.55 -13.05 -11.09
N GLU A 48 -2.27 -13.40 -11.03
CA GLU A 48 -1.67 -14.39 -11.94
C GLU A 48 -2.29 -15.79 -11.73
N ILE A 49 -2.46 -16.21 -10.47
CA ILE A 49 -3.14 -17.47 -10.12
C ILE A 49 -4.58 -17.47 -10.64
N GLU A 50 -5.31 -16.39 -10.43
CA GLU A 50 -6.72 -16.27 -10.83
C GLU A 50 -6.92 -16.31 -12.35
N LEU A 51 -6.03 -15.64 -13.09
CA LEU A 51 -6.13 -15.55 -14.54
C LEU A 51 -5.67 -16.84 -15.24
N TYR A 52 -4.54 -17.42 -14.80
CA TYR A 52 -3.85 -18.49 -15.53
C TYR A 52 -4.02 -19.89 -14.92
N TYR A 53 -4.19 -19.99 -13.60
CA TYR A 53 -4.14 -21.29 -12.90
C TYR A 53 -5.50 -21.78 -12.39
N LEU A 54 -6.54 -20.94 -12.35
CA LEU A 54 -7.89 -21.34 -11.93
C LEU A 54 -8.78 -21.78 -13.11
N PHE A 55 -9.48 -22.90 -12.92
CA PHE A 55 -10.47 -23.38 -13.88
C PHE A 55 -11.74 -22.51 -13.88
N PRO A 56 -12.50 -22.47 -15.00
CA PRO A 56 -13.71 -21.65 -15.11
C PRO A 56 -14.80 -21.96 -14.07
N PHE A 57 -14.83 -23.17 -13.50
CA PHE A 57 -15.80 -23.52 -12.46
C PHE A 57 -15.35 -23.02 -11.07
N GLN A 58 -14.05 -23.06 -10.76
CA GLN A 58 -13.50 -22.58 -9.50
C GLN A 58 -13.68 -21.07 -9.35
N ARG A 59 -13.52 -20.31 -10.45
CA ARG A 59 -13.78 -18.86 -10.46
C ARG A 59 -15.24 -18.47 -10.20
N ARG A 60 -16.17 -19.42 -10.34
CA ARG A 60 -17.60 -19.21 -10.08
C ARG A 60 -18.02 -19.66 -8.67
N TRP A 61 -17.10 -20.19 -7.86
CA TRP A 61 -17.39 -20.59 -6.50
C TRP A 61 -17.49 -19.37 -5.59
N LYS A 62 -18.72 -19.08 -5.15
CA LYS A 62 -19.04 -17.95 -4.25
C LYS A 62 -18.32 -18.00 -2.91
N SER A 63 -17.91 -19.19 -2.47
CA SER A 63 -17.10 -19.36 -1.25
C SER A 63 -15.68 -18.81 -1.40
N TRP A 64 -15.13 -18.78 -2.62
CA TRP A 64 -13.79 -18.26 -2.90
C TRP A 64 -13.83 -16.86 -3.50
N PHE A 65 -14.85 -16.57 -4.31
CA PHE A 65 -15.10 -15.27 -4.95
C PHE A 65 -16.49 -14.74 -4.54
N PRO A 66 -16.58 -14.11 -3.35
CA PRO A 66 -17.84 -13.54 -2.89
C PRO A 66 -18.23 -12.33 -3.73
N ASP A 67 -19.53 -12.09 -3.85
CA ASP A 67 -20.06 -10.92 -4.59
C ASP A 67 -19.87 -9.60 -3.83
N TYR A 68 -19.79 -9.68 -2.50
CA TYR A 68 -19.69 -8.52 -1.63
C TYR A 68 -18.64 -8.76 -0.55
N ILE A 69 -17.85 -7.73 -0.27
CA ILE A 69 -16.87 -7.75 0.82
C ILE A 69 -17.15 -6.58 1.75
N PHE A 70 -17.50 -6.88 3.00
CA PHE A 70 -17.82 -5.88 4.00
C PHE A 70 -16.57 -5.55 4.82
N TYR A 71 -16.28 -4.25 4.95
CA TYR A 71 -15.18 -3.75 5.77
C TYR A 71 -15.66 -2.58 6.62
N TYR A 72 -15.20 -2.54 7.87
CA TYR A 72 -15.34 -1.37 8.72
C TYR A 72 -14.22 -0.40 8.43
N VAL A 73 -14.57 0.87 8.21
CA VAL A 73 -13.59 1.92 7.97
C VAL A 73 -14.01 3.19 8.69
N ASP A 74 -13.01 3.94 9.16
CA ASP A 74 -13.22 5.27 9.71
C ASP A 74 -13.60 6.25 8.58
N ILE A 75 -14.67 7.02 8.80
CA ILE A 75 -15.23 7.94 7.78
C ILE A 75 -14.25 9.08 7.46
N GLY A 76 -13.50 9.57 8.46
CA GLY A 76 -12.50 10.61 8.28
C GLY A 76 -11.36 10.13 7.38
N LYS A 77 -10.76 8.98 7.72
CA LYS A 77 -9.69 8.36 6.92
C LYS A 77 -10.15 8.00 5.51
N LEU A 78 -11.38 7.50 5.37
CA LEU A 78 -11.95 7.19 4.06
C LEU A 78 -12.06 8.45 3.19
N ARG A 79 -12.55 9.56 3.74
CA ARG A 79 -12.65 10.84 3.03
C ARG A 79 -11.29 11.36 2.58
N GLU A 80 -10.31 11.35 3.48
CA GLU A 80 -8.93 11.75 3.18
C GLU A 80 -8.36 10.92 2.03
N LYS A 81 -8.55 9.61 2.07
CA LYS A 81 -8.08 8.71 1.00
C LYS A 81 -8.78 8.95 -0.33
N ILE A 82 -10.10 9.15 -0.34
CA ILE A 82 -10.85 9.46 -1.57
C ILE A 82 -10.38 10.79 -2.17
N ASN A 83 -10.12 11.81 -1.34
CA ASN A 83 -9.56 13.08 -1.78
C ASN A 83 -8.16 12.89 -2.36
N ALA A 84 -7.30 12.13 -1.70
CA ALA A 84 -5.97 11.81 -2.21
C ALA A 84 -6.03 11.10 -3.58
N ILE A 85 -7.01 10.22 -3.80
CA ILE A 85 -7.21 9.54 -5.10
C ILE A 85 -7.65 10.51 -6.21
N LYS A 86 -8.45 11.52 -5.88
CA LYS A 86 -8.90 12.53 -6.84
C LYS A 86 -7.82 13.55 -7.17
N THR A 87 -7.05 13.97 -6.17
CA THR A 87 -6.13 15.10 -6.27
C THR A 87 -4.69 14.70 -6.60
N SER A 88 -4.23 13.51 -6.16
CA SER A 88 -2.81 13.18 -6.31
C SER A 88 -2.43 12.76 -7.74
N ASP A 89 -1.26 13.23 -8.18
CA ASP A 89 -0.68 12.85 -9.47
C ASP A 89 -0.31 11.36 -9.53
N VAL A 90 -0.06 10.74 -8.37
CA VAL A 90 0.24 9.30 -8.25
C VAL A 90 -0.89 8.45 -8.81
N TYR A 91 -2.15 8.81 -8.56
CA TYR A 91 -3.31 8.08 -9.10
C TYR A 91 -3.74 8.56 -10.48
N LYS A 92 -3.28 9.72 -10.94
CA LYS A 92 -3.68 10.31 -12.23
C LYS A 92 -3.15 9.51 -13.42
N ASN A 93 -1.92 9.02 -13.32
CA ASN A 93 -1.23 8.25 -14.37
C ASN A 93 -1.05 6.76 -14.01
N SER A 94 -1.69 6.28 -12.94
CA SER A 94 -1.58 4.90 -12.50
C SER A 94 -2.65 4.01 -13.11
N SER A 95 -2.23 2.86 -13.64
CA SER A 95 -3.15 1.80 -14.08
C SER A 95 -3.99 1.21 -12.94
N TYR A 96 -3.62 1.50 -11.69
CA TYR A 96 -4.28 1.00 -10.48
C TYR A 96 -5.21 2.03 -9.85
N LYS A 97 -5.67 3.04 -10.60
CA LYS A 97 -6.62 4.01 -10.08
C LYS A 97 -7.95 3.31 -9.74
N PRO A 98 -8.39 3.32 -8.47
CA PRO A 98 -9.63 2.66 -8.10
C PRO A 98 -10.84 3.42 -8.64
N ILE A 99 -11.88 2.67 -9.03
CA ILE A 99 -13.16 3.23 -9.43
C ILE A 99 -13.97 3.49 -8.16
N ILE A 100 -14.45 4.73 -8.01
CA ILE A 100 -15.21 5.15 -6.83
C ILE A 100 -16.60 5.54 -7.31
N HIS A 101 -17.63 4.84 -6.81
CA HIS A 101 -19.02 5.17 -7.13
C HIS A 101 -19.44 6.51 -6.50
N GLN A 102 -20.25 7.30 -7.21
CA GLN A 102 -20.74 8.61 -6.75
C GLN A 102 -21.48 8.51 -5.40
N ASP A 103 -22.24 7.43 -5.20
CA ASP A 103 -23.01 7.23 -3.98
C ASP A 103 -22.13 7.12 -2.73
N LEU A 104 -20.94 6.51 -2.85
CA LEU A 104 -19.99 6.46 -1.75
C LEU A 104 -19.57 7.86 -1.33
N TRP A 105 -19.36 8.76 -2.30
CA TRP A 105 -19.00 10.14 -2.01
C TRP A 105 -20.12 10.90 -1.30
N ASN A 106 -21.36 10.71 -1.75
CA ASN A 106 -22.53 11.31 -1.13
C ASN A 106 -22.69 10.81 0.32
N LEU A 107 -22.50 9.52 0.55
CA LEU A 107 -22.57 8.89 1.89
C LEU A 107 -21.47 9.40 2.83
N VAL A 108 -20.23 9.50 2.36
CA VAL A 108 -19.10 9.99 3.15
C VAL A 108 -19.29 11.47 3.51
N THR A 109 -19.79 12.28 2.57
CA THR A 109 -20.01 13.72 2.77
C THR A 109 -21.16 13.98 3.76
N THR A 110 -22.28 13.28 3.59
CA THR A 110 -23.46 13.42 4.46
C THR A 110 -23.19 12.95 5.89
N LYS A 111 -22.57 11.77 6.06
CA LYS A 111 -22.20 11.26 7.39
C LYS A 111 -21.22 12.18 8.12
N TYR A 112 -20.28 12.79 7.40
CA TYR A 112 -19.32 13.73 7.98
C TYR A 112 -20.00 15.00 8.49
N ALA A 113 -20.89 15.61 7.68
CA ALA A 113 -21.64 16.80 8.09
C ALA A 113 -22.41 16.56 9.40
N ASN A 114 -23.10 15.42 9.49
CA ASN A 114 -23.82 15.03 10.70
C ASN A 114 -22.86 14.76 11.87
N SER A 115 -21.65 14.25 11.63
CA SER A 115 -20.67 14.01 12.70
C SER A 115 -20.05 15.30 13.27
N GLU A 116 -19.95 16.38 12.47
CA GLU A 116 -19.51 17.68 12.96
C GLU A 116 -20.62 18.45 13.67
N GLU A 117 -21.87 18.32 13.22
CA GLU A 117 -23.03 18.93 13.89
C GLU A 117 -23.32 18.31 15.27
N ASN A 118 -22.94 17.04 15.47
CA ASN A 118 -23.04 16.34 16.75
C ASN A 118 -21.82 16.53 17.67
N LYS A 119 -20.82 17.33 17.28
CA LYS A 119 -19.77 17.81 18.22
C LYS A 119 -20.29 19.03 18.98
N ILE A 120 -21.18 18.78 19.94
CA ILE A 120 -21.45 19.75 21.02
C ILE A 120 -20.11 20.01 21.73
N PRO A 121 -19.70 21.26 22.01
CA PRO A 121 -18.46 21.51 22.73
C PRO A 121 -18.54 20.85 24.10
N ASP A 122 -17.47 20.17 24.52
CA ASP A 122 -17.31 19.60 25.86
C ASP A 122 -17.52 20.70 26.92
N LEU A 123 -18.76 20.92 27.34
CA LEU A 123 -19.13 21.72 28.48
C LEU A 123 -19.41 20.76 29.61
N TYR A 124 -18.35 20.33 30.29
CA TYR A 124 -18.23 20.07 31.73
C TYR A 124 -16.96 19.24 31.98
N PRO A 125 -15.82 19.87 32.35
CA PRO A 125 -14.86 19.18 33.19
C PRO A 125 -15.40 19.21 34.63
N ASP A 126 -15.10 18.14 35.38
CA ASP A 126 -15.27 17.99 36.83
C ASP A 126 -16.64 17.49 37.33
N LEU A 127 -16.67 16.16 37.53
CA LEU A 127 -17.26 15.48 38.69
C LEU A 127 -16.50 14.19 38.98
#